data_AF-A0A1C5FRZ4-F1
#
_entry.id   AF-A0A1C5FRZ4-F1
#
_cell.length_a   1.000
_cell.length_b   1.000
_cell.length_c   1.000
_cell.angle_alpha   90.00
_cell.angle_beta   90.00
_cell.angle_gamma   90.00
#
_symmetry.space_group_name_H-M   'P 1'
#
loop_
_entity.id
_entity.type
_entity.pdbx_description
1 polymer ?
#
loop_
_entity_poly.entity_id
_entity_poly.type
_entity_poly.pdbx_seq_one_letter_code
_entity_poly.pdbx_strand_id
1 'polypeptide(L)'
;MSMRSLPAPAVPESTARVARAAFSRGCLAMRIRDEFGPVFESEQFVAAFAHRGGPSVSPGMLALVSVMQYAERLTDRQAADAVRGRIDWKYALGLQLADLASISQCSASSATG
;
A
#
# COMPACT_ATOMS: atom_id res chain seq x y z
N MET A 1 20.16 -0.45 4.79
CA MET A 1 19.07 -0.91 3.90
C MET A 1 19.39 -0.39 2.49
N SER A 2 19.11 -1.11 1.39
CA SER A 2 19.37 -0.65 0.01
C SER A 2 18.00 -0.51 -0.65
N MET A 3 17.76 0.61 -1.31
CA MET A 3 16.53 0.82 -2.06
C MET A 3 16.67 0.31 -3.48
N ARG A 4 15.76 -0.57 -3.88
CA ARG A 4 15.21 -0.52 -5.23
C ARG A 4 13.95 0.32 -5.14
N SER A 5 13.98 1.50 -5.74
CA SER A 5 12.76 2.27 -5.92
C SER A 5 11.88 1.50 -6.89
N LEU A 6 10.76 1.00 -6.39
CA LEU A 6 9.67 0.53 -7.22
C LEU A 6 8.67 1.70 -7.27
N PRO A 7 8.18 2.05 -8.47
CA PRO A 7 7.12 3.04 -8.60
C PRO A 7 5.92 2.58 -7.77
N ALA A 8 5.20 3.54 -7.20
CA ALA A 8 3.99 3.23 -6.46
C ALA A 8 3.03 2.39 -7.33
N PRO A 9 2.55 1.24 -6.84
CA PRO A 9 1.75 0.35 -7.66
C PRO A 9 0.46 1.05 -8.09
N ALA A 10 0.13 0.95 -9.38
CA ALA A 10 -1.20 1.31 -9.87
C ALA A 10 -2.25 0.57 -9.03
N VAL A 11 -3.37 1.23 -8.71
CA VAL A 11 -4.43 0.56 -7.93
C VAL A 11 -4.93 -0.64 -8.74
N PRO A 12 -4.86 -1.87 -8.20
CA PRO A 12 -5.41 -3.03 -8.89
C PRO A 12 -6.90 -2.84 -9.15
N GLU A 13 -7.36 -3.22 -10.35
CA GLU A 13 -8.75 -3.00 -10.76
C GLU A 13 -9.75 -3.68 -9.81
N SER A 14 -9.41 -4.86 -9.28
CA SER A 14 -10.20 -5.58 -8.28
C SER A 14 -10.36 -4.76 -6.99
N THR A 15 -9.27 -4.18 -6.46
CA THR A 15 -9.30 -3.30 -5.30
C THR A 15 -10.12 -2.03 -5.59
N ALA A 16 -9.95 -1.43 -6.77
CA ALA A 16 -10.66 -0.21 -7.15
C ALA A 16 -12.19 -0.42 -7.23
N ARG A 17 -12.61 -1.54 -7.82
CA ARG A 17 -14.03 -1.91 -7.94
C ARG A 17 -14.68 -2.08 -6.58
N VAL A 18 -14.04 -2.84 -5.69
CA VAL A 18 -14.56 -3.10 -4.33
C VAL A 18 -14.54 -1.82 -3.49
N ALA A 19 -13.49 -1.01 -3.57
CA ALA A 19 -13.42 0.26 -2.84
C ALA A 19 -14.51 1.24 -3.27
N ARG A 20 -14.74 1.41 -4.58
CA ARG A 20 -15.80 2.28 -5.10
C ARG A 20 -17.20 1.78 -4.74
N ALA A 21 -17.39 0.45 -4.68
CA ALA A 21 -18.65 -0.14 -4.23
C ALA A 21 -18.89 0.05 -2.73
N ALA A 22 -17.85 -0.12 -1.90
CA ALA A 22 -17.93 0.03 -0.44
C ALA A 22 -18.06 1.49 0.01
N PHE A 23 -17.47 2.43 -0.75
CA PHE A 23 -17.44 3.86 -0.44
C PHE A 23 -18.03 4.68 -1.58
N SER A 24 -19.34 4.56 -1.81
CA SER A 24 -20.05 5.25 -2.90
C SER A 24 -19.98 6.79 -2.82
N ARG A 25 -19.77 7.35 -1.62
CA ARG A 25 -19.55 8.80 -1.40
C ARG A 25 -18.08 9.20 -1.35
N GLY A 26 -17.16 8.25 -1.52
CA GLY A 26 -15.74 8.40 -1.28
C GLY A 26 -15.38 8.48 0.22
N CYS A 27 -14.10 8.32 0.52
CA CYS A 27 -13.53 8.55 1.86
C CYS A 27 -12.20 9.30 1.74
N LEU A 28 -11.64 9.74 2.87
CA LEU A 28 -10.40 10.53 2.89
C LEU A 28 -9.25 9.82 2.15
N ALA A 29 -9.05 8.54 2.41
CA ALA A 29 -8.02 7.72 1.78
C ALA A 29 -8.16 7.67 0.24
N MET A 30 -9.40 7.52 -0.26
CA MET A 30 -9.67 7.51 -1.69
C MET A 30 -9.44 8.88 -2.33
N ARG A 31 -9.84 9.97 -1.66
CA ARG A 31 -9.59 11.33 -2.15
C ARG A 31 -8.10 11.66 -2.23
N ILE A 32 -7.34 11.30 -1.19
CA ILE A 32 -5.88 11.48 -1.20
C ILE A 32 -5.28 10.78 -2.43
N ARG A 33 -5.70 9.54 -2.71
CA ARG A 33 -5.20 8.78 -3.85
C ARG A 33 -5.66 9.32 -5.21
N ASP A 34 -6.91 9.75 -5.32
CA ASP A 34 -7.47 10.22 -6.59
C ASP A 34 -6.97 11.63 -6.95
N GLU A 35 -6.71 12.49 -5.97
CA GLU A 35 -6.28 13.88 -6.17
C GLU A 35 -4.75 14.03 -6.30
N PHE A 36 -3.99 13.28 -5.49
CA PHE A 36 -2.53 13.39 -5.47
C PHE A 36 -1.82 12.25 -6.22
N GLY A 37 -2.57 11.25 -6.70
CA GLY A 37 -1.98 10.08 -7.35
C GLY A 37 -1.03 9.32 -6.42
N PRO A 38 0.05 8.71 -6.93
CA PRO A 38 1.14 8.25 -6.08
C PRO A 38 1.84 9.46 -5.43
N VAL A 39 1.43 9.79 -4.20
CA VAL A 39 1.85 11.00 -3.48
C VAL A 39 3.36 11.06 -3.23
N PHE A 40 3.96 9.89 -3.03
CA PHE A 40 5.36 9.76 -2.63
C PHE A 40 6.04 8.69 -3.47
N GLU A 41 6.91 9.12 -4.37
CA GLU A 41 7.78 8.21 -5.11
C GLU A 41 8.98 7.82 -4.26
N SER A 42 9.37 6.54 -4.33
CA SER A 42 10.46 5.99 -3.52
C SER A 42 11.79 6.72 -3.80
N GLU A 43 11.95 7.23 -5.02
CA GLU A 43 13.08 8.04 -5.52
C GLU A 43 13.31 9.31 -4.70
N GLN A 44 12.25 9.95 -4.23
CA GLN A 44 12.33 11.19 -3.44
C GLN A 44 13.03 10.97 -2.08
N PHE A 45 13.07 9.72 -1.62
CA PHE A 45 13.67 9.33 -0.36
C PHE A 45 15.07 8.74 -0.52
N VAL A 46 15.59 8.58 -1.75
CA VAL A 46 16.88 7.93 -1.99
C VAL A 46 18.03 8.61 -1.25
N ALA A 47 18.01 9.95 -1.12
CA ALA A 47 19.02 10.69 -0.37
C ALA A 47 18.97 10.44 1.16
N ALA A 48 17.83 10.01 1.69
CA ALA A 48 17.62 9.76 3.12
C ALA A 48 17.96 8.31 3.54
N PHE A 49 18.20 7.40 2.60
CA PHE A 49 18.51 6.00 2.89
C PHE A 49 19.85 5.60 2.28
N ALA A 50 20.63 4.82 3.02
CA ALA A 50 21.92 4.32 2.54
C ALA A 50 21.74 3.47 1.26
N HIS A 51 22.76 3.41 0.40
CA HIS A 51 22.75 2.55 -0.78
C HIS A 51 22.92 1.05 -0.45
N ARG A 52 23.26 0.70 0.80
CA ARG A 52 23.57 -0.68 1.23
C ARG A 52 22.57 -1.22 2.25
N GLY A 53 21.87 -2.30 1.91
CA GLY A 53 21.15 -3.20 2.82
C GLY A 53 19.96 -3.94 2.19
N GLY A 54 19.19 -4.64 3.02
CA GLY A 54 18.17 -5.59 2.57
C GLY A 54 16.86 -4.97 2.03
N PRO A 55 15.96 -5.81 1.50
CA PRO A 55 14.65 -5.38 1.00
C PRO A 55 13.83 -4.73 2.13
N SER A 56 13.39 -3.49 1.92
CA SER A 56 12.56 -2.74 2.86
C SER A 56 11.24 -2.32 2.21
N VAL A 57 10.22 -2.05 3.04
CA VAL A 57 8.97 -1.42 2.58
C VAL A 57 9.30 -0.10 1.89
N SER A 58 8.58 0.25 0.82
CA SER A 58 8.76 1.52 0.13
C SER A 58 8.61 2.68 1.12
N PRO A 59 9.59 3.60 1.20
CA PRO A 59 9.50 4.76 2.09
C PRO A 59 8.39 5.72 1.68
N GLY A 60 8.03 5.79 0.39
CA GLY A 60 6.85 6.54 -0.05
C GLY A 60 5.54 5.94 0.47
N MET A 61 5.47 4.61 0.52
CA MET A 61 4.34 3.90 1.14
C MET A 61 4.27 4.15 2.66
N LEU A 62 5.42 4.13 3.35
CA LEU A 62 5.48 4.48 4.78
C LEU A 62 5.09 5.94 5.03
N ALA A 63 5.56 6.87 4.20
CA ALA A 63 5.18 8.28 4.29
C ALA A 63 3.67 8.48 4.14
N LEU A 64 3.04 7.79 3.17
CA LEU A 64 1.59 7.83 2.98
C LEU A 64 0.85 7.23 4.19
N VAL A 65 1.33 6.11 4.74
CA VAL A 65 0.80 5.53 5.99
C VAL A 65 0.88 6.52 7.14
N SER A 66 1.99 7.24 7.30
CA SER A 66 2.15 8.25 8.35
C SER A 66 1.20 9.43 8.17
N VAL A 67 0.99 9.90 6.94
CA VAL A 67 0.01 10.96 6.64
C VAL A 67 -1.40 10.51 7.00
N MET A 68 -1.80 9.30 6.57
CA MET A 68 -3.13 8.75 6.87
C MET A 68 -3.32 8.49 8.36
N GLN A 69 -2.29 7.98 9.04
CA GLN A 69 -2.27 7.80 10.49
C GLN A 69 -2.53 9.12 11.22
N TYR A 70 -1.83 10.18 10.84
CA TYR A 70 -2.01 11.51 11.42
C TYR A 70 -3.40 12.07 11.12
N ALA A 71 -3.85 12.00 9.87
CA ALA A 71 -5.12 12.55 9.43
C ALA A 71 -6.33 11.85 10.08
N GLU A 72 -6.22 10.54 10.33
CA GLU A 72 -7.24 9.74 11.01
C GLU A 72 -7.04 9.63 12.53
N ARG A 73 -6.00 10.27 13.10
CA ARG A 73 -5.64 10.26 14.53
C ARG A 73 -5.47 8.84 15.10
N LEU A 74 -4.77 7.98 14.37
CA LEU A 74 -4.54 6.59 14.74
C LEU A 74 -3.20 6.41 15.47
N THR A 75 -3.17 5.47 16.42
CA THR A 75 -1.91 4.94 16.95
C THR A 75 -1.22 4.06 15.90
N ASP A 76 0.08 3.80 16.07
CA ASP A 76 0.84 2.94 15.15
C ASP A 76 0.19 1.56 14.98
N ARG A 77 -0.34 0.99 16.07
CA ARG A 77 -1.04 -0.30 16.05
C ARG A 77 -2.32 -0.22 15.23
N GLN A 78 -3.13 0.82 15.44
CA GLN A 78 -4.36 1.02 14.67
C GLN A 78 -4.10 1.30 13.20
N ALA A 79 -3.03 2.04 12.87
CA ALA A 79 -2.61 2.25 11.50
C ALA A 79 -2.17 0.93 10.85
N ALA A 80 -1.39 0.10 11.56
CA ALA A 80 -1.02 -1.23 11.08
C ALA A 80 -2.24 -2.14 10.86
N ASP A 81 -3.23 -2.08 11.75
CA ASP A 81 -4.48 -2.85 11.59
C ASP A 81 -5.35 -2.31 10.45
N ALA A 82 -5.34 -0.99 10.22
CA ALA A 82 -6.00 -0.36 9.08
C ALA A 82 -5.42 -0.82 7.75
N VAL A 83 -4.08 -0.88 7.62
CA VAL A 83 -3.40 -1.42 6.44
C VAL A 83 -3.81 -2.88 6.17
N ARG A 84 -3.94 -3.70 7.22
CA ARG A 84 -4.30 -5.12 7.10
C ARG A 84 -5.76 -5.33 6.71
N GLY A 85 -6.67 -4.60 7.35
CA GLY A 85 -8.10 -4.89 7.35
C GLY A 85 -8.95 -3.99 6.48
N ARG A 86 -8.55 -2.74 6.22
CA ARG A 86 -9.43 -1.75 5.60
C ARG A 86 -9.19 -1.57 4.11
N ILE A 87 -10.27 -1.66 3.34
CA ILE A 87 -10.27 -1.59 1.87
C ILE A 87 -9.87 -0.20 1.37
N ASP A 88 -10.24 0.85 2.09
CA ASP A 88 -9.88 2.24 1.76
C ASP A 88 -8.36 2.48 1.89
N TRP A 89 -7.72 1.93 2.90
CA TRP A 89 -6.26 1.98 3.07
C TRP A 89 -5.54 1.17 1.99
N LYS A 90 -6.05 -0.01 1.62
CA LYS A 90 -5.51 -0.80 0.50
C LYS A 90 -5.65 -0.07 -0.84
N TYR A 91 -6.78 0.60 -1.09
CA TYR A 91 -6.97 1.44 -2.26
C TYR A 91 -5.95 2.58 -2.31
N ALA A 92 -5.79 3.31 -1.20
CA ALA A 92 -4.85 4.43 -1.13
C ALA A 92 -3.41 3.99 -1.38
N LEU A 93 -3.00 2.84 -0.82
CA LEU A 93 -1.65 2.30 -0.96
C LEU A 93 -1.43 1.50 -2.26
N GLY A 94 -2.47 1.28 -3.07
CA GLY A 94 -2.39 0.46 -4.28
C GLY A 94 -2.13 -1.02 -3.99
N LEU A 95 -2.54 -1.49 -2.81
CA LEU A 95 -2.38 -2.88 -2.39
C LEU A 95 -3.47 -3.75 -2.99
N GLN A 96 -3.08 -4.95 -3.40
CA GLN A 96 -4.03 -5.97 -3.80
C GLN A 96 -4.85 -6.41 -2.57
N LEU A 97 -6.16 -6.56 -2.76
CA LEU A 97 -6.94 -7.34 -1.81
C LEU A 97 -6.33 -8.74 -1.78
N ALA A 98 -6.10 -9.29 -0.59
CA ALA A 98 -5.74 -10.70 -0.48
C ALA A 98 -6.94 -11.49 -1.02
N ASP A 99 -6.92 -11.81 -2.31
CA ASP A 99 -7.87 -12.70 -2.91
C ASP A 99 -7.72 -14.02 -2.16
N LEU A 100 -8.82 -14.55 -1.61
CA LEU A 100 -8.86 -15.90 -1.03
C LEU A 100 -8.34 -16.96 -2.04
N ALA A 101 -8.28 -16.63 -3.33
CA ALA A 101 -7.65 -17.43 -4.38
C ALA A 101 -6.11 -17.52 -4.30
N SER A 102 -5.43 -16.54 -3.71
CA SER A 102 -3.95 -16.51 -3.63
C SER A 102 -3.38 -17.46 -2.57
N ILE A 103 -4.19 -17.93 -1.62
CA ILE A 103 -3.79 -18.99 -0.67
C ILE A 103 -3.56 -20.32 -1.41
N SER A 104 -4.16 -20.52 -2.59
CA SER A 104 -3.99 -21.74 -3.38
C SER A 104 -2.72 -21.76 -4.26
N GLN A 105 -1.97 -20.66 -4.36
CA GLN A 105 -0.73 -20.62 -5.15
C GLN A 105 0.55 -20.86 -4.32
N CYS A 106 0.50 -20.72 -2.99
CA CYS A 106 1.61 -21.11 -2.13
C CYS A 106 1.81 -22.64 -2.02
N SER A 107 0.80 -23.46 -2.37
CA SER A 107 0.95 -24.92 -2.36
C SER A 107 1.44 -25.51 -3.69
N ALA A 108 1.61 -24.71 -4.75
CA ALA A 108 1.96 -25.21 -6.08
C ALA A 108 3.39 -24.89 -6.53
N SER A 109 4.12 -23.99 -5.84
CA SER A 109 5.48 -23.59 -6.26
C SER A 109 6.61 -24.43 -5.63
N SER A 110 6.29 -25.49 -4.88
CA SER A 110 7.26 -26.43 -4.27
C SER A 110 7.37 -27.78 -4.99
N ALA A 111 6.83 -27.91 -6.21
CA ALA A 111 6.93 -29.14 -7.00
C ALA A 111 7.15 -28.84 -8.49
N THR A 112 8.37 -28.43 -8.84
CA THR A 112 9.10 -28.55 -10.14
C THR A 112 10.32 -27.65 -9.98
N GLY A 113 11.58 -28.06 -10.00
CA GLY A 113 12.30 -29.31 -10.17
C GLY A 113 13.78 -28.96 -10.04
#